data_AF-A0AAD8R7Q4-F1
#
_entry.id   AF-A0AAD8R7Q4-F1
#
_cell.length_a   1.000
_cell.length_b   1.000
_cell.length_c   1.000
_cell.angle_alpha   90.00
_cell.angle_beta   90.00
_cell.angle_gamma   90.00
#
_symmetry.space_group_name_H-M   'P 1'
#
loop_
_entity.id
_entity.type
_entity.pdbx_description
1 polymer ?
#
loop_
_entity_poly.entity_id
_entity_poly.type
_entity_poly.pdbx_seq_one_letter_code
_entity_poly.pdbx_strand_id
1 'polypeptide(L)'
;MMSEGVVARFLKAATAEMIRNNQKEIRCPCRRCKLTSLMDPKDDMVRDHLLMRGFMDGYRWEGDEDDYEFVHGISTRNKEGGDQDVEDLGHDQDVEDPGDDHDHNVGDPGPDDGEDQDGGHHEDEDDGPSSMDWVQDPYLQELLLKQTSNARAAAREKAKMDQLEVDAVTPLYEGCRPEDTRLKVTLMALEMKVKHKMTDTSFNDNMSFWHERLPKGNDINLYMGLLKEELATLWDTPANTWDAAAEEYFPMRAALLTTVHDFLGYGYVAGQVVHGFNACVRCMDDTTYRQLDRDPGSSKTVFMGHRRWLRDEDPWRKRKDLFDGEDEPRRRPRTRSGEQIDELLKNWKECPPPGKKRKAPEPLLKVWKTRSVFWDLPYWKILRVPHSLDVMHITKNVCESLLGTLLNMPEKTKDGPKARYDLQSIGIREELHAGRPNNDDDDDDDDDEAEDTQSRRKGKNAKKIEYYCPPRASL
;
A
#
# COMPACT_ATOMS: atom_id res chain seq x y z
N MET A 1 13.57 17.73 -8.11
CA MET A 1 14.45 17.30 -9.22
C MET A 1 13.58 16.67 -10.28
N MET A 2 13.82 16.96 -11.56
CA MET A 2 13.05 16.34 -12.66
C MET A 2 13.52 14.90 -12.88
N SER A 3 12.60 14.02 -13.30
CA SER A 3 12.96 12.64 -13.60
C SER A 3 13.76 12.56 -14.91
N GLU A 4 14.73 11.66 -14.95
CA GLU A 4 15.59 11.45 -16.12
C GLU A 4 14.79 11.05 -17.36
N GLY A 5 13.69 10.31 -17.18
CA GLY A 5 12.77 9.93 -18.25
C GLY A 5 12.05 11.12 -18.90
N VAL A 6 11.60 12.11 -18.12
CA VAL A 6 10.94 13.32 -18.67
C VAL A 6 11.96 14.16 -19.45
N VAL A 7 13.17 14.34 -18.90
CA VAL A 7 14.23 15.11 -19.57
C VAL A 7 14.67 14.44 -20.87
N ALA A 8 14.80 13.11 -20.90
CA ALA A 8 15.14 12.35 -22.10
C ALA A 8 14.07 12.47 -23.20
N ARG A 9 12.78 12.39 -22.83
CA ARG A 9 11.67 12.58 -23.78
C ARG A 9 11.64 14.00 -24.35
N PHE A 10 11.81 15.01 -23.49
CA PHE A 10 11.92 16.41 -23.93
C PHE A 10 13.08 16.60 -24.93
N LEU A 11 14.28 16.11 -24.60
CA LEU A 11 15.45 16.27 -25.47
C LEU A 11 15.24 15.59 -26.83
N LYS A 12 14.57 14.44 -26.85
CA LYS A 12 14.20 13.76 -28.10
C LYS A 12 13.25 14.60 -28.95
N ALA A 13 12.19 15.15 -28.34
CA ALA A 13 11.21 15.99 -29.03
C ALA A 13 11.84 17.30 -29.54
N ALA A 14 12.60 17.99 -28.68
CA ALA A 14 13.27 19.24 -29.01
C ALA A 14 14.35 19.04 -30.10
N THR A 15 15.05 17.90 -30.10
CA THR A 15 16.03 17.57 -31.16
C THR A 15 15.33 17.26 -32.48
N ALA A 16 14.20 16.54 -32.45
CA ALA A 16 13.40 16.31 -33.64
C ALA A 16 12.86 17.62 -34.24
N GLU A 17 12.37 18.54 -33.40
CA GLU A 17 11.94 19.87 -33.83
C GLU A 17 13.08 20.72 -34.40
N MET A 18 14.25 20.71 -33.74
CA MET A 18 15.45 21.39 -34.23
C MET A 18 15.83 20.91 -35.64
N ILE A 19 15.78 19.59 -35.89
CA ILE A 19 16.04 19.01 -37.21
C ILE A 19 14.96 19.42 -38.21
N ARG A 20 13.67 19.33 -37.84
CA ARG A 20 12.54 19.75 -38.70
C ARG A 20 12.65 21.21 -39.14
N ASN A 21 13.14 22.08 -38.25
CA ASN A 21 13.28 23.51 -38.50
C ASN A 21 14.66 23.90 -39.07
N ASN A 22 15.51 22.93 -39.44
CA ASN A 22 16.86 23.12 -39.95
C ASN A 22 17.76 24.00 -39.05
N GLN A 23 17.59 23.86 -37.73
CA GLN A 23 18.38 24.54 -36.70
C GLN A 23 19.53 23.63 -36.23
N LYS A 24 20.53 24.22 -35.56
CA LYS A 24 21.69 23.48 -35.03
C LYS A 24 21.77 23.47 -33.50
N GLU A 25 20.91 24.24 -32.83
CA GLU A 25 20.91 24.44 -31.39
C GLU A 25 19.48 24.46 -30.86
N ILE A 26 19.31 24.08 -29.59
CA ILE A 26 18.04 24.09 -28.87
C ILE A 26 18.06 25.18 -27.81
N ARG A 27 16.92 25.85 -27.60
CA ARG A 27 16.75 26.81 -26.51
C ARG A 27 16.48 26.07 -25.20
N CYS A 28 17.28 26.32 -24.17
CA CYS A 28 17.12 25.67 -22.87
C CYS A 28 15.91 26.24 -22.09
N PRO A 29 14.86 25.44 -21.79
CA PRO A 29 13.67 25.92 -21.09
C PRO A 29 13.77 25.86 -19.56
N CYS A 30 14.98 25.71 -19.00
CA CYS A 30 15.10 25.62 -17.54
C CYS A 30 14.74 26.93 -16.83
N ARG A 31 14.39 26.87 -15.54
CA ARG A 31 14.01 28.03 -14.71
C ARG A 31 15.00 29.21 -14.74
N ARG A 32 16.27 28.95 -15.05
CA ARG A 32 17.32 29.98 -15.17
C ARG A 32 17.48 30.50 -16.59
N CYS A 33 17.54 29.62 -17.59
CA CYS A 33 17.80 30.00 -18.97
C CYS A 33 16.57 30.62 -19.64
N LYS A 34 15.35 30.18 -19.29
CA LYS A 34 14.08 30.72 -19.80
C LYS A 34 14.09 30.97 -21.33
N LEU A 35 14.59 29.99 -22.10
CA LEU A 35 14.71 30.02 -23.56
C LEU A 35 15.70 31.06 -24.16
N THR A 36 16.48 31.75 -23.33
CA THR A 36 17.44 32.76 -23.79
C THR A 36 18.76 32.16 -24.26
N SER A 37 19.16 31.01 -23.73
CA SER A 37 20.40 30.34 -24.09
C SER A 37 20.17 29.29 -25.18
N LEU A 38 20.87 29.43 -26.31
CA LEU A 38 20.99 28.41 -27.35
C LEU A 38 22.15 27.49 -26.99
N MET A 39 21.92 26.19 -27.10
CA MET A 39 22.88 25.15 -26.72
C MET A 39 22.82 24.00 -27.71
N ASP A 40 23.97 23.37 -27.96
CA ASP A 40 24.04 22.13 -28.74
C ASP A 40 23.38 21.00 -27.93
N PRO A 41 22.37 20.28 -28.47
CA PRO A 41 21.76 19.15 -27.79
C PRO A 41 22.72 18.00 -27.45
N LYS A 42 23.89 17.93 -28.08
CA LYS A 42 24.90 16.89 -27.84
C LYS A 42 25.78 17.15 -26.62
N ASP A 43 25.77 18.37 -26.07
CA ASP A 43 26.73 18.79 -25.03
C ASP A 43 26.25 18.50 -23.59
N ASP A 44 25.20 17.67 -23.41
CA ASP A 44 24.54 17.34 -22.13
C ASP A 44 24.11 18.53 -21.24
N MET A 45 24.43 19.77 -21.61
CA MET A 45 24.20 20.97 -20.82
C MET A 45 22.71 21.28 -20.63
N VAL A 46 21.90 21.04 -21.66
CA VAL A 46 20.44 21.19 -21.56
C VAL A 46 19.85 20.12 -20.63
N ARG A 47 20.37 18.88 -20.71
CA ARG A 47 19.98 17.76 -19.82
C ARG A 47 20.26 18.10 -18.36
N ASP A 48 21.48 18.52 -18.06
CA ASP A 48 21.93 18.87 -16.71
C ASP A 48 21.15 20.05 -16.13
N HIS A 49 20.90 21.08 -16.94
CA HIS A 49 20.09 22.22 -16.54
C HIS A 49 18.66 21.82 -16.16
N LEU A 50 18.04 20.89 -16.88
CA LEU A 50 16.68 20.44 -16.61
C LEU A 50 16.60 19.49 -15.42
N LEU A 51 17.57 18.59 -15.25
CA LEU A 51 17.66 17.71 -14.08
C LEU A 51 17.84 18.52 -12.78
N MET A 52 18.75 19.49 -12.80
CA MET A 52 19.06 20.31 -11.62
C MET A 52 18.00 21.37 -11.31
N ARG A 53 17.44 22.04 -12.34
CA ARG A 53 16.64 23.27 -12.14
C ARG A 53 15.19 23.14 -12.56
N GLY A 54 14.82 22.09 -13.28
CA GLY A 54 13.48 21.91 -13.83
C GLY A 54 13.12 22.91 -14.94
N PHE A 55 11.95 22.69 -15.55
CA PHE A 55 11.37 23.58 -16.55
C PHE A 55 10.91 24.90 -15.93
N MET A 56 10.92 25.96 -16.73
CA MET A 56 10.28 27.23 -16.40
C MET A 56 8.76 27.06 -16.33
N ASP A 57 8.14 27.81 -15.42
CA ASP A 57 6.70 27.72 -15.18
C ASP A 57 5.91 28.03 -16.47
N GLY A 58 4.90 27.21 -16.76
CA GLY A 58 4.05 27.33 -17.94
C GLY A 58 4.67 26.88 -19.28
N TYR A 59 5.89 26.34 -19.28
CA TYR A 59 6.48 25.76 -20.50
C TYR A 59 5.82 24.43 -20.86
N ARG A 60 5.40 24.29 -22.13
CA ARG A 60 4.76 23.10 -22.71
C ARG A 60 5.49 22.69 -23.99
N TRP A 61 5.58 21.39 -24.24
CA TRP A 61 6.19 20.80 -25.44
C TRP A 61 5.40 19.59 -25.93
N GLU A 62 5.61 19.18 -27.19
CA GLU A 62 4.94 18.02 -27.82
C GLU A 62 5.37 16.71 -27.13
N GLY A 63 4.68 16.35 -26.05
CA GLY A 63 4.98 15.20 -25.17
C GLY A 63 4.68 15.46 -23.69
N ASP A 64 4.20 16.66 -23.35
CA ASP A 64 3.77 17.08 -22.00
C ASP A 64 2.33 16.62 -21.64
N GLU A 65 1.61 15.98 -22.58
CA GLU A 65 0.19 15.62 -22.43
C GLU A 65 -0.06 14.46 -21.45
N ASP A 66 0.96 13.66 -21.13
CA ASP A 66 0.84 12.55 -20.18
C ASP A 66 1.18 12.93 -18.72
N ASP A 67 1.73 14.13 -18.46
CA ASP A 67 2.38 14.46 -17.17
C ASP A 67 2.08 15.87 -16.60
N TYR A 68 1.12 16.62 -17.17
CA TYR A 68 0.91 18.05 -16.86
C TYR A 68 0.64 18.36 -15.37
N GLU A 69 -0.02 17.47 -14.62
CA GLU A 69 -0.27 17.66 -13.17
C GLU A 69 1.00 17.53 -12.30
N PHE A 70 2.02 16.81 -12.80
CA PHE A 70 3.28 16.61 -12.07
C PHE A 70 4.27 17.76 -12.30
N VAL A 71 4.13 18.51 -13.40
CA VAL A 71 5.12 19.51 -13.85
C VAL A 71 4.85 20.92 -13.34
N HIS A 72 3.58 21.35 -13.18
CA HIS A 72 3.23 22.76 -12.91
C HIS A 72 2.50 23.00 -11.59
N GLY A 73 2.93 22.38 -10.50
CA GLY A 73 2.30 22.55 -9.19
C GLY A 73 1.99 24.01 -8.81
N ILE A 74 0.70 24.37 -8.80
CA ILE A 74 -0.05 25.10 -7.76
C ILE A 74 -1.53 25.37 -8.17
N SER A 75 -2.44 24.94 -7.29
CA SER A 75 -3.74 25.54 -6.87
C SER A 75 -4.68 26.17 -7.90
N THR A 76 -5.81 25.51 -8.14
CA THR A 76 -7.10 26.18 -8.33
C THR A 76 -8.11 25.69 -7.29
N ARG A 77 -8.56 26.64 -6.46
CA ARG A 77 -9.82 26.57 -5.72
C ARG A 77 -10.96 26.39 -6.73
N ASN A 78 -11.86 25.46 -6.46
CA ASN A 78 -13.29 25.68 -6.64
C ASN A 78 -14.03 25.06 -5.47
N LYS A 79 -14.83 25.92 -4.83
CA LYS A 79 -15.85 25.59 -3.84
C LYS A 79 -17.09 25.04 -4.55
N GLU A 80 -17.98 24.48 -3.72
CA GLU A 80 -19.35 24.01 -4.00
C GLU A 80 -19.34 22.62 -4.63
N GLY A 81 -19.57 21.52 -3.90
CA GLY A 81 -20.62 21.19 -2.91
C GLY A 81 -21.13 19.79 -3.32
N GLY A 82 -21.47 18.81 -2.49
CA GLY A 82 -21.52 18.65 -1.04
C GLY A 82 -21.49 17.14 -0.74
N ASP A 83 -21.44 16.83 0.56
CA ASP A 83 -21.74 15.56 1.23
C ASP A 83 -21.19 14.25 0.65
N GLN A 84 -20.27 13.63 1.41
CA GLN A 84 -20.38 12.22 1.81
C GLN A 84 -19.36 11.89 2.92
N ASP A 85 -19.91 11.73 4.12
CA ASP A 85 -19.72 10.61 5.03
C ASP A 85 -18.29 10.22 5.44
N VAL A 86 -17.93 10.77 6.59
CA VAL A 86 -16.98 10.24 7.56
C VAL A 86 -17.42 8.83 8.03
N GLU A 87 -16.67 7.80 7.65
CA GLU A 87 -16.68 6.52 8.38
C GLU A 87 -15.38 6.33 9.17
N ASP A 88 -15.52 6.72 10.42
CA ASP A 88 -14.96 6.16 11.65
C ASP A 88 -14.37 4.74 11.52
N LEU A 89 -13.03 4.63 11.55
CA LEU A 89 -12.34 3.37 11.82
C LEU A 89 -11.78 3.37 13.24
N GLY A 90 -12.71 3.22 14.19
CA GLY A 90 -12.45 2.88 15.57
C GLY A 90 -13.45 1.82 16.04
N HIS A 91 -13.17 0.53 15.82
CA HIS A 91 -13.72 -0.47 16.72
C HIS A 91 -12.75 -1.61 16.98
N ASP A 92 -12.41 -1.69 18.26
CA ASP A 92 -11.82 -2.82 18.96
C ASP A 92 -12.65 -4.09 18.69
N GLN A 93 -12.00 -5.22 18.44
CA GLN A 93 -12.61 -6.53 18.69
C GLN A 93 -11.86 -7.18 19.85
N ASP A 94 -12.53 -7.10 21.00
CA ASP A 94 -12.26 -7.91 22.17
C ASP A 94 -12.33 -9.39 21.80
N VAL A 95 -11.32 -10.14 22.24
CA VAL A 95 -11.26 -11.59 22.13
C VAL A 95 -11.89 -12.15 23.40
N GLU A 96 -13.11 -12.67 23.31
CA GLU A 96 -13.69 -13.54 24.33
C GLU A 96 -13.74 -15.00 23.85
N ASP A 97 -13.42 -15.87 24.79
CA ASP A 97 -13.23 -17.32 24.76
C ASP A 97 -14.59 -18.06 24.66
N PRO A 98 -14.76 -19.13 23.86
CA PRO A 98 -16.05 -19.82 23.74
C PRO A 98 -16.17 -20.99 24.73
N GLY A 99 -17.23 -20.96 25.54
CA GLY A 99 -17.71 -22.09 26.34
C GLY A 99 -19.20 -22.37 26.11
N ASP A 100 -19.49 -23.63 25.78
CA ASP A 100 -20.71 -24.42 25.93
C ASP A 100 -22.09 -23.99 25.36
N ASP A 101 -22.56 -24.85 24.45
CA ASP A 101 -23.84 -25.58 24.44
C ASP A 101 -25.15 -24.85 24.80
N HIS A 102 -26.03 -24.70 23.81
CA HIS A 102 -27.30 -25.46 23.82
C HIS A 102 -28.06 -25.39 22.48
N ASP A 103 -28.42 -26.59 22.04
CA ASP A 103 -29.41 -27.00 21.04
C ASP A 103 -30.78 -26.31 21.22
N HIS A 104 -31.42 -25.87 20.11
CA HIS A 104 -32.78 -26.28 19.74
C HIS A 104 -33.24 -25.74 18.39
N ASN A 105 -34.11 -26.55 17.81
CA ASN A 105 -34.48 -26.70 16.42
C ASN A 105 -35.84 -26.03 16.09
N VAL A 106 -36.12 -25.95 14.78
CA VAL A 106 -37.43 -25.92 14.09
C VAL A 106 -38.11 -24.56 13.83
N GLY A 107 -38.32 -24.28 12.54
CA GLY A 107 -39.62 -23.79 12.04
C GLY A 107 -39.59 -22.75 10.92
N ASP A 108 -39.52 -23.20 9.66
CA ASP A 108 -40.15 -22.52 8.51
C ASP A 108 -41.55 -23.16 8.31
N PRO A 109 -42.58 -22.44 7.80
CA PRO A 109 -42.81 -22.43 6.35
C PRO A 109 -43.48 -21.15 5.76
N GLY A 110 -42.85 -20.57 4.72
CA GLY A 110 -43.48 -20.28 3.41
C GLY A 110 -44.56 -19.18 3.23
N PRO A 111 -45.12 -19.01 2.02
CA PRO A 111 -44.72 -17.97 1.04
C PRO A 111 -45.90 -17.06 0.58
N ASP A 112 -45.61 -15.93 -0.09
CA ASP A 112 -46.62 -15.17 -0.87
C ASP A 112 -45.98 -14.30 -1.97
N ASP A 113 -45.89 -14.89 -3.17
CA ASP A 113 -46.43 -14.47 -4.47
C ASP A 113 -46.70 -12.97 -4.74
N GLY A 114 -46.19 -12.47 -5.87
CA GLY A 114 -46.57 -11.15 -6.41
C GLY A 114 -45.80 -10.78 -7.67
N GLU A 115 -46.13 -11.42 -8.79
CA GLU A 115 -45.72 -11.04 -10.14
C GLU A 115 -46.36 -9.72 -10.58
N ASP A 116 -45.62 -8.86 -11.28
CA ASP A 116 -46.17 -7.97 -12.31
C ASP A 116 -45.09 -7.70 -13.38
N GLN A 117 -45.43 -8.03 -14.63
CA GLN A 117 -44.66 -7.84 -15.86
C GLN A 117 -45.19 -6.63 -16.64
N ASP A 118 -44.31 -5.77 -17.15
CA ASP A 118 -44.42 -5.02 -18.42
C ASP A 118 -43.07 -4.28 -18.63
N GLY A 119 -42.34 -4.23 -19.74
CA GLY A 119 -42.55 -4.63 -21.12
C GLY A 119 -41.58 -3.81 -21.99
N GLY A 120 -40.49 -4.45 -22.46
CA GLY A 120 -39.83 -4.21 -23.75
C GLY A 120 -39.03 -2.92 -24.03
N HIS A 121 -37.71 -3.07 -24.13
CA HIS A 121 -37.01 -2.79 -25.40
C HIS A 121 -35.76 -3.68 -25.51
N HIS A 122 -35.82 -4.59 -26.50
CA HIS A 122 -34.71 -5.34 -27.03
C HIS A 122 -33.71 -4.36 -27.65
N GLU A 123 -32.55 -4.18 -27.00
CA GLU A 123 -31.31 -3.90 -27.70
C GLU A 123 -30.53 -5.20 -27.66
N ASP A 124 -30.19 -5.72 -28.84
CA ASP A 124 -29.48 -6.97 -29.03
C ASP A 124 -28.12 -6.90 -28.31
N GLU A 125 -28.08 -7.38 -27.05
CA GLU A 125 -26.85 -7.79 -26.41
C GLU A 125 -26.37 -9.04 -27.16
N ASP A 126 -25.31 -8.83 -27.95
CA ASP A 126 -24.47 -9.87 -28.50
C ASP A 126 -24.04 -10.81 -27.34
N ASP A 127 -24.78 -11.91 -27.18
CA ASP A 127 -24.44 -13.03 -26.31
C ASP A 127 -23.09 -13.60 -26.79
N GLY A 128 -22.01 -13.01 -26.28
CA GLY A 128 -20.66 -13.56 -26.38
C GLY A 128 -20.64 -15.00 -25.84
N PRO A 129 -19.71 -15.84 -26.32
CA PRO A 129 -19.84 -17.28 -26.24
C PRO A 129 -19.97 -17.75 -24.78
N SER A 130 -21.15 -18.30 -24.47
CA SER A 130 -21.51 -18.83 -23.15
C SER A 130 -20.68 -20.07 -22.75
N SER A 131 -19.87 -20.62 -23.65
CA SER A 131 -18.95 -21.71 -23.34
C SER A 131 -17.49 -21.31 -23.60
N MET A 132 -16.61 -21.66 -22.66
CA MET A 132 -15.16 -21.65 -22.85
C MET A 132 -14.69 -22.73 -23.85
N ASP A 133 -15.57 -23.23 -24.73
CA ASP A 133 -15.28 -24.29 -25.71
C ASP A 133 -14.17 -23.89 -26.68
N TRP A 134 -13.93 -22.58 -26.85
CA TRP A 134 -12.79 -22.06 -27.62
C TRP A 134 -11.42 -22.49 -27.05
N VAL A 135 -11.33 -22.84 -25.76
CA VAL A 135 -10.09 -23.36 -25.15
C VAL A 135 -9.72 -24.72 -25.78
N GLN A 136 -10.70 -25.45 -26.33
CA GLN A 136 -10.51 -26.71 -27.05
C GLN A 136 -10.33 -26.55 -28.57
N ASP A 137 -10.42 -25.32 -29.10
CA ASP A 137 -10.22 -25.06 -30.54
C ASP A 137 -8.75 -25.30 -30.91
N PRO A 138 -8.43 -26.28 -31.78
CA PRO A 138 -7.05 -26.60 -32.15
C PRO A 138 -6.26 -25.42 -32.70
N TYR A 139 -6.93 -24.49 -33.39
CA TYR A 139 -6.29 -23.30 -33.95
C TYR A 139 -5.93 -22.28 -32.86
N LEU A 140 -6.81 -22.08 -31.87
CA LEU A 140 -6.53 -21.22 -30.72
C LEU A 140 -5.49 -21.84 -29.80
N GLN A 141 -5.54 -23.17 -29.59
CA GLN A 141 -4.51 -23.89 -28.85
C GLN A 141 -3.14 -23.70 -29.52
N GLU A 142 -3.04 -23.78 -30.84
CA GLU A 142 -1.79 -23.51 -31.58
C GLU A 142 -1.32 -22.06 -31.44
N LEU A 143 -2.24 -21.10 -31.41
CA LEU A 143 -1.93 -19.68 -31.20
C LEU A 143 -1.42 -19.38 -29.78
N LEU A 144 -1.98 -20.08 -28.77
CA LEU A 144 -1.66 -19.92 -27.35
C LEU A 144 -0.42 -20.71 -26.94
N LEU A 145 -0.16 -21.85 -27.57
CA LEU A 145 1.04 -22.67 -27.38
C LEU A 145 2.24 -22.03 -28.07
N LYS A 146 3.23 -21.57 -27.30
CA LYS A 146 4.47 -21.07 -27.90
C LYS A 146 5.21 -22.22 -28.60
N GLN A 147 5.71 -22.00 -29.82
CA GLN A 147 6.63 -22.95 -30.46
C GLN A 147 7.92 -23.05 -29.65
N THR A 148 8.25 -24.26 -29.17
CA THR A 148 9.42 -24.51 -28.31
C THR A 148 10.37 -25.52 -28.95
N SER A 149 11.67 -25.32 -28.76
CA SER A 149 12.72 -26.17 -29.34
C SER A 149 13.15 -27.34 -28.44
N ASN A 150 12.55 -27.49 -27.25
CA ASN A 150 12.90 -28.55 -26.32
C ASN A 150 11.66 -29.28 -25.77
N ALA A 151 11.75 -30.61 -25.62
CA ALA A 151 10.63 -31.47 -25.25
C ALA A 151 10.05 -31.16 -23.86
N ARG A 152 10.85 -30.59 -22.94
CA ARG A 152 10.41 -30.22 -21.59
C ARG A 152 9.57 -28.94 -21.59
N ALA A 153 9.89 -27.99 -22.46
CA ALA A 153 9.14 -26.77 -22.69
C ALA A 153 7.84 -27.09 -23.44
N ALA A 154 7.88 -28.00 -24.43
CA ALA A 154 6.67 -28.50 -25.07
C ALA A 154 5.72 -29.17 -24.07
N ALA A 155 6.25 -30.01 -23.16
CA ALA A 155 5.45 -30.61 -22.09
C ALA A 155 4.87 -29.59 -21.11
N ARG A 156 5.54 -28.45 -20.90
CA ARG A 156 5.06 -27.38 -20.01
C ARG A 156 4.03 -26.47 -20.67
N GLU A 157 4.22 -26.08 -21.92
CA GLU A 157 3.20 -25.35 -22.68
C GLU A 157 1.94 -26.20 -22.79
N LYS A 158 2.10 -27.52 -23.00
CA LYS A 158 1.00 -28.48 -22.88
C LYS A 158 0.36 -28.44 -21.48
N ALA A 159 1.13 -28.49 -20.39
CA ALA A 159 0.57 -28.43 -19.03
C ALA A 159 -0.19 -27.13 -18.72
N LYS A 160 0.22 -25.98 -19.30
CA LYS A 160 -0.53 -24.72 -19.18
C LYS A 160 -1.86 -24.79 -19.91
N MET A 161 -1.86 -25.38 -21.11
CA MET A 161 -3.10 -25.61 -21.86
C MET A 161 -4.01 -26.60 -21.12
N ASP A 162 -3.46 -27.70 -20.61
CA ASP A 162 -4.19 -28.68 -19.80
C ASP A 162 -4.82 -27.99 -18.56
N GLN A 163 -4.10 -27.05 -17.92
CA GLN A 163 -4.63 -26.29 -16.78
C GLN A 163 -5.73 -25.29 -17.18
N LEU A 164 -5.59 -24.62 -18.34
CA LEU A 164 -6.64 -23.74 -18.87
C LEU A 164 -7.92 -24.53 -19.18
N GLU A 165 -7.80 -25.74 -19.72
CA GLU A 165 -8.94 -26.65 -19.93
C GLU A 165 -9.61 -27.03 -18.61
N VAL A 166 -8.82 -27.27 -17.55
CA VAL A 166 -9.34 -27.55 -16.21
C VAL A 166 -10.07 -26.33 -15.63
N ASP A 167 -9.45 -25.14 -15.68
CA ASP A 167 -10.03 -23.92 -15.11
C ASP A 167 -11.24 -23.40 -15.92
N ALA A 168 -11.33 -23.78 -17.20
CA ALA A 168 -12.47 -23.52 -18.07
C ALA A 168 -13.75 -24.24 -17.62
N VAL A 169 -13.64 -25.36 -16.91
CA VAL A 169 -14.79 -26.16 -16.43
C VAL A 169 -14.92 -26.20 -14.91
N THR A 170 -13.91 -25.73 -14.18
CA THR A 170 -13.94 -25.70 -12.72
C THR A 170 -14.81 -24.53 -12.24
N PRO A 171 -15.84 -24.77 -11.40
CA PRO A 171 -16.66 -23.69 -10.86
C PRO A 171 -15.85 -22.74 -9.98
N LEU A 172 -16.22 -21.47 -9.97
CA LEU A 172 -15.56 -20.43 -9.17
C LEU A 172 -15.57 -20.80 -7.67
N TYR A 173 -16.71 -21.28 -7.18
CA TYR A 173 -16.90 -21.85 -5.85
C TYR A 173 -18.08 -22.83 -5.85
N GLU A 174 -18.18 -23.66 -4.81
CA GLU A 174 -19.28 -24.64 -4.69
C GLU A 174 -20.64 -23.95 -4.61
N GLY A 175 -21.54 -24.27 -5.54
CA GLY A 175 -22.87 -23.64 -5.65
C GLY A 175 -22.89 -22.29 -6.37
N CYS A 176 -21.82 -21.87 -7.05
CA CYS A 176 -21.88 -20.75 -7.98
C CYS A 176 -22.78 -21.07 -9.20
N ARG A 177 -23.09 -20.06 -10.01
CA ARG A 177 -23.85 -20.30 -11.23
C ARG A 177 -23.07 -21.27 -12.14
N PRO A 178 -23.73 -22.21 -12.84
CA PRO A 178 -23.05 -23.23 -13.66
C PRO A 178 -22.10 -22.64 -14.70
N GLU A 179 -22.38 -21.44 -15.18
CA GLU A 179 -21.57 -20.70 -16.13
C GLU A 179 -20.37 -19.97 -15.51
N ASP A 180 -20.34 -19.76 -14.19
CA ASP A 180 -19.27 -19.03 -13.49
C ASP A 180 -18.08 -19.94 -13.21
N THR A 181 -17.27 -20.18 -14.24
CA THR A 181 -16.03 -20.95 -14.11
C THR A 181 -14.90 -20.06 -13.65
N ARG A 182 -13.85 -20.65 -13.07
CA ARG A 182 -12.64 -19.91 -12.65
C ARG A 182 -12.08 -19.08 -13.79
N LEU A 183 -11.96 -19.67 -14.98
CA LEU A 183 -11.43 -18.98 -16.15
C LEU A 183 -12.36 -17.84 -16.61
N LYS A 184 -13.67 -18.07 -16.70
CA LYS A 184 -14.65 -17.04 -17.10
C LYS A 184 -14.59 -15.82 -16.22
N VAL A 185 -14.71 -16.03 -14.92
CA VAL A 185 -14.78 -14.94 -13.94
C VAL A 185 -13.45 -14.18 -13.90
N THR A 186 -12.33 -14.87 -14.04
CA THR A 186 -11.00 -14.24 -14.13
C THR A 186 -10.89 -13.36 -15.37
N LEU A 187 -11.33 -13.84 -16.54
CA LEU A 187 -11.32 -13.05 -17.77
C LEU A 187 -12.24 -11.83 -17.67
N MET A 188 -13.46 -11.99 -17.15
CA MET A 188 -14.39 -10.88 -16.92
C MET A 188 -13.81 -9.82 -15.99
N ALA A 189 -13.11 -10.23 -14.92
CA ALA A 189 -12.45 -9.29 -14.02
C ALA A 189 -11.32 -8.52 -14.73
N LEU A 190 -10.51 -9.21 -15.54
CA LEU A 190 -9.44 -8.57 -16.32
C LEU A 190 -9.99 -7.63 -17.40
N GLU A 191 -11.08 -8.01 -18.08
CA GLU A 191 -11.79 -7.15 -19.02
C GLU A 191 -12.34 -5.90 -18.34
N MET A 192 -12.96 -6.06 -17.17
CA MET A 192 -13.45 -4.93 -16.36
C MET A 192 -12.30 -3.99 -15.98
N LYS A 193 -11.15 -4.54 -15.58
CA LYS A 193 -9.94 -3.76 -15.28
C LYS A 193 -9.53 -2.90 -16.47
N VAL A 194 -9.44 -3.50 -17.66
CA VAL A 194 -9.02 -2.81 -18.88
C VAL A 194 -10.06 -1.79 -19.32
N LYS A 195 -11.34 -2.19 -19.38
CA LYS A 195 -12.48 -1.36 -19.80
C LYS A 195 -12.60 -0.08 -18.97
N HIS A 196 -12.35 -0.19 -17.67
CA HIS A 196 -12.48 0.93 -16.74
C HIS A 196 -11.14 1.55 -16.33
N LYS A 197 -10.03 1.15 -16.98
CA LYS A 197 -8.68 1.66 -16.70
C LYS A 197 -8.35 1.62 -15.21
N MET A 198 -8.80 0.57 -14.51
CA MET A 198 -8.58 0.42 -13.08
C MET A 198 -7.08 0.35 -12.82
N THR A 199 -6.60 1.13 -11.86
CA THR A 199 -5.22 1.01 -11.40
C THR A 199 -5.01 -0.35 -10.77
N ASP A 200 -3.77 -0.85 -10.80
CA ASP A 200 -3.45 -2.13 -10.14
C ASP A 200 -3.85 -2.13 -8.66
N THR A 201 -3.69 -0.99 -7.98
CA THR A 201 -4.14 -0.80 -6.59
C THR A 201 -5.65 -0.99 -6.45
N SER A 202 -6.44 -0.28 -7.24
CA SER A 202 -7.91 -0.36 -7.20
C SER A 202 -8.42 -1.75 -7.56
N PHE A 203 -7.79 -2.41 -8.54
CA PHE A 203 -8.13 -3.76 -8.92
C PHE A 203 -7.82 -4.76 -7.80
N ASN A 204 -6.66 -4.65 -7.15
CA ASN A 204 -6.29 -5.52 -6.04
C ASN A 204 -7.20 -5.33 -4.80
N ASP A 205 -7.58 -4.10 -4.49
CA ASP A 205 -8.54 -3.80 -3.42
C ASP A 205 -9.90 -4.41 -3.73
N ASN A 206 -10.35 -4.33 -4.99
CA ASN A 206 -11.58 -4.96 -5.46
C ASN A 206 -11.53 -6.48 -5.36
N MET A 207 -10.42 -7.12 -5.77
CA MET A 207 -10.25 -8.57 -5.63
C MET A 207 -10.25 -9.00 -4.16
N SER A 208 -9.64 -8.20 -3.28
CA SER A 208 -9.62 -8.46 -1.83
C SER A 208 -11.03 -8.36 -1.23
N PHE A 209 -11.79 -7.33 -1.62
CA PHE A 209 -13.19 -7.14 -1.20
C PHE A 209 -14.07 -8.34 -1.52
N TRP A 210 -13.93 -8.90 -2.73
CA TRP A 210 -14.69 -10.08 -3.17
C TRP A 210 -14.18 -11.37 -2.54
N HIS A 211 -12.86 -11.53 -2.39
CA HIS A 211 -12.29 -12.71 -1.72
C HIS A 211 -12.81 -12.88 -0.29
N GLU A 212 -13.02 -11.78 0.45
CA GLU A 212 -13.58 -11.82 1.81
C GLU A 212 -15.07 -12.17 1.87
N ARG A 213 -15.82 -11.89 0.80
CA ARG A 213 -17.28 -12.02 0.75
C ARG A 213 -17.75 -13.29 0.02
N LEU A 214 -16.86 -13.95 -0.71
CA LEU A 214 -17.15 -15.20 -1.40
C LEU A 214 -16.90 -16.42 -0.50
N PRO A 215 -17.58 -17.56 -0.74
CA PRO A 215 -17.45 -18.76 0.09
C PRO A 215 -16.02 -19.30 0.20
N LYS A 216 -15.72 -19.94 1.34
CA LYS A 216 -14.41 -20.56 1.61
C LYS A 216 -14.09 -21.61 0.54
N GLY A 217 -13.02 -21.38 -0.23
CA GLY A 217 -12.66 -22.20 -1.39
C GLY A 217 -12.38 -21.38 -2.66
N ASN A 218 -12.72 -20.09 -2.66
CA ASN A 218 -12.35 -19.14 -3.70
C ASN A 218 -10.86 -18.78 -3.61
N ASP A 219 -10.05 -19.11 -4.63
CA ASP A 219 -8.60 -18.94 -4.59
C ASP A 219 -8.12 -17.98 -5.70
N ILE A 220 -8.08 -16.69 -5.36
CA ILE A 220 -7.59 -15.61 -6.25
C ILE A 220 -6.10 -15.30 -6.04
N ASN A 221 -5.43 -16.00 -5.11
CA ASN A 221 -3.99 -15.86 -4.82
C ASN A 221 -3.06 -16.51 -5.88
N LEU A 222 -3.62 -16.93 -7.01
CA LEU A 222 -2.92 -17.58 -8.13
C LEU A 222 -1.76 -16.73 -8.67
N TYR A 223 -1.89 -15.40 -8.67
CA TYR A 223 -0.96 -14.47 -9.32
C TYR A 223 0.47 -14.50 -8.77
N MET A 224 0.64 -14.58 -7.44
CA MET A 224 2.00 -14.60 -6.85
C MET A 224 2.68 -15.95 -7.07
N GLY A 225 1.90 -17.04 -7.10
CA GLY A 225 2.37 -18.37 -7.49
C GLY A 225 2.88 -18.39 -8.93
N LEU A 226 2.07 -17.88 -9.87
CA LEU A 226 2.41 -17.78 -11.29
C LEU A 226 3.69 -16.94 -11.51
N LEU A 227 3.77 -15.74 -10.90
CA LEU A 227 4.96 -14.90 -10.98
C LEU A 227 6.22 -15.61 -10.46
N LYS A 228 6.10 -16.30 -9.33
CA LYS A 228 7.21 -17.09 -8.77
C LYS A 228 7.64 -18.20 -9.72
N GLU A 229 6.72 -18.89 -10.36
CA GLU A 229 7.04 -19.96 -11.33
C GLU A 229 7.77 -19.43 -12.56
N GLU A 230 7.37 -18.27 -13.08
CA GLU A 230 8.07 -17.60 -14.18
C GLU A 230 9.49 -17.20 -13.78
N LEU A 231 9.66 -16.61 -12.59
CA LEU A 231 10.97 -16.23 -12.06
C LEU A 231 11.89 -17.44 -11.84
N ALA A 232 11.37 -18.54 -11.30
CA ALA A 232 12.14 -19.79 -11.16
C ALA A 232 12.60 -20.31 -12.53
N THR A 233 11.76 -20.16 -13.55
CA THR A 233 12.07 -20.59 -14.91
C THR A 233 13.20 -19.78 -15.51
N LEU A 234 13.09 -18.46 -15.47
CA LEU A 234 14.11 -17.54 -15.99
C LEU A 234 15.43 -17.68 -15.22
N TRP A 235 15.38 -18.09 -13.96
CA TRP A 235 16.56 -18.36 -13.17
C TRP A 235 17.27 -19.65 -13.61
N ASP A 236 16.54 -20.75 -13.83
CA ASP A 236 17.13 -22.06 -14.14
C ASP A 236 17.42 -22.26 -15.64
N THR A 237 16.53 -21.76 -16.50
CA THR A 237 16.61 -21.90 -17.97
C THR A 237 16.67 -20.52 -18.61
N PRO A 238 17.79 -20.17 -19.29
CA PRO A 238 17.87 -18.90 -19.99
C PRO A 238 16.81 -18.80 -21.08
N ALA A 239 16.06 -17.70 -21.12
CA ALA A 239 15.16 -17.38 -22.21
C ALA A 239 15.96 -16.84 -23.39
N ASN A 240 15.65 -17.28 -24.62
CA ASN A 240 16.22 -16.68 -25.81
C ASN A 240 15.60 -15.30 -26.01
N THR A 241 16.36 -14.23 -25.86
CA THR A 241 15.87 -12.85 -25.88
C THR A 241 16.60 -12.06 -26.94
N TRP A 242 15.84 -11.26 -27.70
CA TRP A 242 16.39 -10.40 -28.73
C TRP A 242 16.94 -9.11 -28.10
N ASP A 243 18.22 -8.83 -28.32
CA ASP A 243 18.82 -7.53 -28.02
C ASP A 243 18.60 -6.60 -29.21
N ALA A 244 17.76 -5.57 -29.03
CA ALA A 244 17.47 -4.60 -30.08
C ALA A 244 18.65 -3.68 -30.43
N ALA A 245 19.63 -3.53 -29.54
CA ALA A 245 20.80 -2.68 -29.76
C ALA A 245 21.93 -3.46 -30.45
N ALA A 246 22.12 -4.74 -30.08
CA ALA A 246 23.13 -5.61 -30.69
C ALA A 246 22.62 -6.37 -31.93
N GLU A 247 21.31 -6.35 -32.19
CA GLU A 247 20.63 -7.08 -33.26
C GLU A 247 20.95 -8.60 -33.24
N GLU A 248 21.10 -9.16 -32.04
CA GLU A 248 21.39 -10.57 -31.85
C GLU A 248 20.55 -11.17 -30.72
N TYR A 249 20.40 -12.50 -30.75
CA TYR A 249 19.76 -13.24 -29.67
C TYR A 249 20.77 -13.60 -28.59
N PHE A 250 20.40 -13.40 -27.32
CA PHE A 250 21.20 -13.82 -26.19
C PHE A 250 20.37 -14.63 -25.17
N PRO A 251 21.02 -15.55 -24.43
CA PRO A 251 20.37 -16.30 -23.35
C PRO A 251 20.22 -15.42 -22.10
N MET A 252 19.02 -14.91 -21.86
CA MET A 252 18.68 -14.09 -20.70
C MET A 252 18.28 -14.93 -19.49
N ARG A 253 18.88 -14.66 -18.32
CA ARG A 253 18.35 -15.10 -17.02
C ARG A 253 17.77 -13.90 -16.28
N ALA A 254 16.73 -14.13 -15.48
CA ALA A 254 16.15 -13.10 -14.62
C ALA A 254 16.15 -13.53 -13.16
N ALA A 255 16.30 -12.56 -12.27
CA ALA A 255 16.22 -12.75 -10.83
C ALA A 255 15.47 -11.58 -10.21
N LEU A 256 14.49 -11.88 -9.36
CA LEU A 256 13.82 -10.87 -8.53
C LEU A 256 14.73 -10.48 -7.37
N LEU A 257 15.26 -9.26 -7.38
CA LEU A 257 16.24 -8.80 -6.37
C LEU A 257 15.59 -8.20 -5.13
N THR A 258 14.44 -7.53 -5.28
CA THR A 258 13.64 -6.97 -4.19
C THR A 258 12.23 -6.74 -4.68
N THR A 259 11.26 -6.74 -3.77
CA THR A 259 9.97 -6.09 -3.98
C THR A 259 9.93 -4.74 -3.26
N VAL A 260 9.10 -3.79 -3.70
CA VAL A 260 8.95 -2.47 -3.07
C VAL A 260 7.48 -2.25 -2.76
N HIS A 261 7.16 -2.06 -1.48
CA HIS A 261 5.78 -1.89 -1.02
C HIS A 261 5.71 -0.84 0.09
N ASP A 262 4.55 -0.24 0.27
CA ASP A 262 4.26 0.48 1.51
C ASP A 262 4.30 -0.47 2.72
N PHE A 263 4.13 0.07 3.94
CA PHE A 263 4.33 -0.72 5.15
C PHE A 263 3.31 -1.87 5.30
N LEU A 264 2.06 -1.66 4.88
CA LEU A 264 1.03 -2.71 4.92
C LEU A 264 1.25 -3.76 3.83
N GLY A 265 1.48 -3.35 2.59
CA GLY A 265 1.78 -4.24 1.47
C GLY A 265 3.02 -5.10 1.74
N TYR A 266 4.02 -4.55 2.42
CA TYR A 266 5.18 -5.32 2.88
C TYR A 266 4.76 -6.53 3.72
N GLY A 267 3.88 -6.32 4.70
CA GLY A 267 3.39 -7.38 5.58
C GLY A 267 2.67 -8.48 4.81
N TYR A 268 1.88 -8.11 3.81
CA TYR A 268 1.19 -9.07 2.94
C TYR A 268 2.16 -9.90 2.10
N VAL A 269 3.09 -9.26 1.40
CA VAL A 269 3.97 -9.94 0.45
C VAL A 269 5.06 -10.74 1.16
N ALA A 270 5.62 -10.21 2.25
CA ALA A 270 6.61 -10.92 3.06
C ALA A 270 5.96 -11.99 3.96
N GLY A 271 4.69 -11.81 4.31
CA GLY A 271 3.96 -12.62 5.28
C GLY A 271 4.21 -12.22 6.74
N GLN A 272 4.79 -11.05 7.01
CA GLN A 272 5.06 -10.58 8.39
C GLN A 272 3.89 -9.82 9.02
N VAL A 273 3.90 -9.79 10.35
CA VAL A 273 3.12 -8.87 11.16
C VAL A 273 3.68 -7.46 11.01
N VAL A 274 2.81 -6.51 10.67
CA VAL A 274 3.13 -5.08 10.49
C VAL A 274 2.33 -4.19 11.44
N HIS A 275 1.84 -4.76 12.54
CA HIS A 275 1.11 -4.05 13.60
C HIS A 275 1.36 -4.69 14.97
N GLY A 276 1.01 -3.96 16.03
CA GLY A 276 1.21 -4.40 17.42
C GLY A 276 2.68 -4.53 17.80
N PHE A 277 2.98 -5.42 18.74
CA PHE A 277 4.26 -5.47 19.45
C PHE A 277 5.47 -5.82 18.58
N ASN A 278 5.27 -6.56 17.48
CA ASN A 278 6.34 -7.06 16.61
C ASN A 278 6.27 -6.47 15.20
N ALA A 279 5.76 -5.25 15.05
CA ALA A 279 5.58 -4.63 13.74
C ALA A 279 6.88 -4.31 13.00
N CYS A 280 8.03 -4.20 13.69
CA CYS A 280 9.27 -3.81 13.04
C CYS A 280 9.84 -4.96 12.20
N VAL A 281 9.75 -4.81 10.89
CA VAL A 281 10.17 -5.82 9.90
C VAL A 281 11.68 -6.13 9.91
N ARG A 282 12.48 -5.28 10.56
CA ARG A 282 13.93 -5.47 10.71
C ARG A 282 14.33 -6.02 12.08
N CYS A 283 13.71 -5.53 13.16
CA CYS A 283 13.99 -6.00 14.51
C CYS A 283 13.37 -7.37 14.77
N MET A 284 12.23 -7.67 14.14
CA MET A 284 11.47 -8.91 14.32
C MET A 284 11.20 -9.19 15.80
N ASP A 285 11.80 -10.25 16.36
CA ASP A 285 11.68 -10.64 17.77
C ASP A 285 12.39 -9.71 18.75
N ASP A 286 13.31 -8.89 18.27
CA ASP A 286 14.05 -7.90 19.08
C ASP A 286 13.41 -6.50 18.97
N THR A 287 12.13 -6.44 18.57
CA THR A 287 11.37 -5.19 18.50
C THR A 287 11.15 -4.64 19.91
N THR A 288 11.67 -3.44 20.16
CA THR A 288 11.44 -2.73 21.43
C THR A 288 10.17 -1.90 21.31
N TYR A 289 9.15 -2.26 22.09
CA TYR A 289 7.87 -1.59 22.14
C TYR A 289 7.50 -1.19 23.57
N ARG A 290 6.59 -0.21 23.69
CA ARG A 290 5.86 0.11 24.91
C ARG A 290 4.39 0.28 24.55
N GLN A 291 3.52 -0.38 25.30
CA GLN A 291 2.09 -0.15 25.23
C GLN A 291 1.75 1.02 26.15
N LEU A 292 1.10 2.04 25.63
CA LEU A 292 0.66 3.19 26.40
C LEU A 292 -0.68 2.90 27.08
N ASP A 293 -0.93 3.59 28.18
CA ASP A 293 -2.16 3.43 28.96
C ASP A 293 -3.39 3.81 28.14
N ARG A 294 -4.51 3.12 28.38
CA ARG A 294 -5.77 3.35 27.66
C ARG A 294 -6.49 4.61 28.15
N ASP A 295 -6.44 4.87 29.45
CA ASP A 295 -7.12 5.98 30.10
C ASP A 295 -6.17 6.61 31.11
N PRO A 296 -5.83 7.91 31.01
CA PRO A 296 -6.31 8.92 30.03
C PRO A 296 -5.54 8.95 28.69
N GLY A 297 -4.65 7.98 28.46
CA GLY A 297 -3.76 7.93 27.30
C GLY A 297 -4.38 7.47 25.97
N SER A 298 -3.53 7.11 25.01
CA SER A 298 -3.97 6.74 23.65
C SER A 298 -4.13 5.24 23.41
N SER A 299 -3.72 4.37 24.33
CA SER A 299 -3.63 2.92 24.09
C SER A 299 -2.79 2.54 22.87
N LYS A 300 -1.87 3.40 22.42
CA LYS A 300 -1.01 3.11 21.27
C LYS A 300 0.20 2.28 21.68
N THR A 301 0.62 1.41 20.78
CA THR A 301 1.95 0.80 20.84
C THR A 301 2.97 1.75 20.21
N VAL A 302 3.98 2.14 20.98
CA VAL A 302 5.08 3.02 20.52
C VAL A 302 6.42 2.28 20.52
N PHE A 303 7.29 2.63 19.56
CA PHE A 303 8.58 1.98 19.35
C PHE A 303 9.73 2.87 19.84
N MET A 304 10.12 2.68 21.10
CA MET A 304 11.10 3.56 21.77
C MET A 304 12.56 3.16 21.52
N GLY A 305 12.83 1.99 20.94
CA GLY A 305 14.21 1.48 20.71
C GLY A 305 14.96 2.09 19.52
N HIS A 306 14.54 3.24 18.98
CA HIS A 306 15.12 3.81 17.76
C HIS A 306 16.61 4.18 17.92
N ARG A 307 17.04 4.59 19.12
CA ARG A 307 18.45 4.93 19.43
C ARG A 307 19.40 3.74 19.31
N ARG A 308 18.91 2.50 19.41
CA ARG A 308 19.73 1.29 19.21
C ARG A 308 20.32 1.20 17.80
N TRP A 309 19.77 1.92 16.81
CA TRP A 309 20.29 1.92 15.43
C TRP A 309 21.47 2.87 15.20
N LEU A 310 21.76 3.77 16.16
CA LEU A 310 22.94 4.63 16.12
C LEU A 310 24.22 3.83 16.34
N ARG A 311 25.40 4.41 16.10
CA ARG A 311 26.69 3.78 16.46
C ARG A 311 26.81 3.67 17.99
N ASP A 312 27.54 2.68 18.49
CA ASP A 312 27.59 2.39 19.93
C ASP A 312 28.16 3.57 20.75
N GLU A 313 29.06 4.35 20.16
CA GLU A 313 29.71 5.53 20.75
C GLU A 313 28.97 6.84 20.44
N ASP A 314 27.83 6.78 19.75
CA ASP A 314 27.10 7.96 19.31
C ASP A 314 26.59 8.78 20.52
N PRO A 315 26.89 10.11 20.61
CA PRO A 315 26.47 10.95 21.73
C PRO A 315 24.95 10.94 21.97
N TRP A 316 24.13 10.77 20.93
CA TRP A 316 22.67 10.76 21.04
C TRP A 316 22.14 9.55 21.85
N ARG A 317 22.94 8.50 22.03
CA ARG A 317 22.61 7.38 22.94
C ARG A 317 22.64 7.76 24.42
N LYS A 318 23.28 8.87 24.80
CA LYS A 318 23.35 9.37 26.19
C LYS A 318 22.46 10.58 26.46
N ARG A 319 21.73 11.06 25.45
CA ARG A 319 20.84 12.23 25.55
C ARG A 319 19.50 11.89 26.19
N LYS A 320 19.52 11.31 27.40
CA LYS A 320 18.32 10.90 28.13
C LYS A 320 17.30 12.03 28.32
N ASP A 321 17.78 13.27 28.40
CA ASP A 321 17.01 14.51 28.45
C ASP A 321 16.10 14.72 27.22
N LEU A 322 16.54 14.28 26.04
CA LEU A 322 15.78 14.44 24.79
C LEU A 322 14.93 13.22 24.42
N PHE A 323 15.02 12.11 25.14
CA PHE A 323 14.32 10.88 24.75
C PHE A 323 13.47 10.34 25.91
N ASP A 324 13.72 9.10 26.32
CA ASP A 324 12.92 8.30 27.25
C ASP A 324 13.47 8.28 28.68
N GLY A 325 14.31 9.25 29.05
CA GLY A 325 14.86 9.36 30.41
C GLY A 325 16.03 8.43 30.71
N GLU A 326 16.40 7.55 29.78
CA GLU A 326 17.45 6.54 29.96
C GLU A 326 18.61 6.68 28.97
N ASP A 327 19.79 6.16 29.35
CA ASP A 327 20.88 5.93 28.40
C ASP A 327 20.57 4.67 27.56
N GLU A 328 21.04 4.61 26.31
CA GLU A 328 20.85 3.44 25.42
C GLU A 328 22.16 2.67 25.21
N PRO A 329 22.57 1.82 26.17
CA PRO A 329 23.79 1.00 26.05
C PRO A 329 23.56 -0.26 25.20
N ARG A 330 22.31 -0.61 24.86
CA ARG A 330 22.02 -1.86 24.17
C ARG A 330 22.55 -1.79 22.74
N ARG A 331 23.07 -2.91 22.27
CA ARG A 331 23.51 -3.03 20.88
C ARG A 331 22.33 -2.93 19.92
N ARG A 332 22.67 -2.65 18.66
CA ARG A 332 21.75 -2.69 17.53
C ARG A 332 20.90 -3.97 17.55
N PRO A 333 19.59 -3.88 17.21
CA PRO A 333 18.72 -5.05 17.18
C PRO A 333 19.29 -6.16 16.30
N ARG A 334 19.12 -7.41 16.74
CA ARG A 334 19.61 -8.58 16.01
C ARG A 334 18.89 -8.70 14.68
N THR A 335 19.64 -8.71 13.59
CA THR A 335 19.13 -9.06 12.26
C THR A 335 19.34 -10.55 12.00
N ARG A 336 18.31 -11.24 11.50
CA ARG A 336 18.43 -12.63 11.03
C ARG A 336 18.84 -12.65 9.55
N SER A 337 19.66 -13.62 9.15
CA SER A 337 19.98 -13.83 7.74
C SER A 337 18.78 -14.43 7.00
N GLY A 338 18.74 -14.27 5.68
CA GLY A 338 17.70 -14.91 4.86
C GLY A 338 17.70 -16.43 5.02
N GLU A 339 18.86 -17.08 5.17
CA GLU A 339 18.96 -18.52 5.43
C GLU A 339 18.33 -18.93 6.76
N GLN A 340 18.58 -18.17 7.83
CA GLN A 340 17.95 -18.42 9.13
C GLN A 340 16.44 -18.26 9.06
N ILE A 341 15.95 -17.27 8.31
CA ILE A 341 14.52 -17.04 8.13
C ILE A 341 13.90 -18.18 7.31
N ASP A 342 14.53 -18.61 6.21
CA ASP A 342 14.07 -19.72 5.38
C ASP A 342 13.97 -21.02 6.18
N GLU A 343 14.99 -21.34 6.99
CA GLU A 343 14.98 -22.53 7.86
C GLU A 343 13.86 -22.47 8.90
N LEU A 344 13.65 -21.32 9.55
CA LEU A 344 12.55 -21.12 10.47
C LEU A 344 11.19 -21.36 9.80
N LEU A 345 10.98 -20.76 8.62
CA LEU A 345 9.72 -20.87 7.89
C LEU A 345 9.47 -22.27 7.34
N LYS A 346 10.50 -23.00 6.91
CA LYS A 346 10.38 -24.41 6.47
C LYS A 346 9.99 -25.36 7.59
N ASN A 347 10.50 -25.11 8.79
CA ASN A 347 10.19 -25.93 9.97
C ASN A 347 8.81 -25.62 10.58
N TRP A 348 8.07 -24.66 10.03
CA TRP A 348 6.72 -24.34 10.46
C TRP A 348 5.71 -25.36 9.92
N LYS A 349 5.47 -26.43 10.68
CA LYS A 349 4.55 -27.53 10.31
C LYS A 349 3.11 -27.08 10.00
N GLU A 350 2.65 -26.00 10.63
CA GLU A 350 1.29 -25.46 10.46
C GLU A 350 1.30 -24.13 9.68
N CYS A 351 2.28 -23.92 8.79
CA CYS A 351 2.36 -22.71 7.99
C CYS A 351 1.09 -22.56 7.13
N PRO A 352 0.33 -21.46 7.28
CA PRO A 352 -0.78 -21.18 6.39
C PRO A 352 -0.28 -21.06 4.96
N PRO A 353 -1.05 -21.55 3.97
CA PRO A 353 -0.75 -21.26 2.57
C PRO A 353 -0.80 -19.74 2.32
N PRO A 354 -0.17 -19.25 1.24
CA PRO A 354 -0.31 -17.87 0.80
C PRO A 354 -1.79 -17.46 0.79
N GLY A 355 -2.11 -16.30 1.36
CA GLY A 355 -3.48 -15.79 1.46
C GLY A 355 -4.27 -16.18 2.72
N LYS A 356 -3.88 -17.25 3.44
CA LYS A 356 -4.46 -17.57 4.77
C LYS A 356 -3.56 -17.01 5.87
N LYS A 357 -4.13 -16.32 6.87
CA LYS A 357 -3.36 -15.71 7.97
C LYS A 357 -3.59 -16.50 9.25
N ARG A 358 -2.51 -16.90 9.94
CA ARG A 358 -2.57 -17.44 11.30
C ARG A 358 -1.42 -16.90 12.13
N LYS A 359 -1.66 -16.58 13.40
CA LYS A 359 -0.59 -16.21 14.33
C LYS A 359 0.33 -17.42 14.51
N ALA A 360 1.61 -17.26 14.16
CA ALA A 360 2.56 -18.36 14.28
C ALA A 360 2.82 -18.70 15.76
N PRO A 361 2.88 -20.00 16.12
CA PRO A 361 3.21 -20.44 17.48
C PRO A 361 4.69 -20.13 17.80
N GLU A 362 5.04 -20.05 19.07
CA GLU A 362 6.45 -20.04 19.47
C GLU A 362 7.10 -21.35 19.00
N PRO A 363 8.27 -21.33 18.32
CA PRO A 363 9.31 -20.29 18.33
C PRO A 363 9.35 -19.37 17.10
N LEU A 364 8.31 -19.28 16.26
CA LEU A 364 8.25 -18.37 15.08
C LEU A 364 8.05 -16.90 15.45
N LEU A 365 8.32 -16.58 16.72
CA LEU A 365 8.53 -15.24 17.25
C LEU A 365 7.30 -14.33 17.22
N LYS A 366 6.11 -14.85 16.88
CA LYS A 366 4.90 -14.05 16.66
C LYS A 366 5.07 -13.00 15.55
N VAL A 367 6.11 -13.11 14.71
CA VAL A 367 6.43 -12.16 13.62
C VAL A 367 5.79 -12.57 12.30
N TRP A 368 5.55 -13.86 12.09
CA TRP A 368 5.05 -14.38 10.81
C TRP A 368 3.57 -14.76 10.88
N LYS A 369 2.84 -14.45 9.81
CA LYS A 369 1.44 -14.85 9.58
C LYS A 369 1.27 -15.89 8.47
N THR A 370 2.20 -15.92 7.51
CA THR A 370 2.27 -16.86 6.40
C THR A 370 3.70 -16.89 5.85
N ARG A 371 4.03 -17.89 5.03
CA ARG A 371 5.31 -17.97 4.30
C ARG A 371 5.08 -17.47 2.88
N SER A 372 5.79 -16.42 2.49
CA SER A 372 5.78 -15.92 1.11
C SER A 372 6.21 -16.99 0.10
N VAL A 373 5.58 -17.00 -1.08
CA VAL A 373 5.93 -17.90 -2.19
C VAL A 373 7.37 -17.73 -2.67
N PHE A 374 7.93 -16.52 -2.52
CA PHE A 374 9.28 -16.22 -3.00
C PHE A 374 10.38 -16.97 -2.23
N TRP A 375 10.10 -17.49 -1.03
CA TRP A 375 11.05 -18.34 -0.28
C TRP A 375 11.37 -19.66 -0.97
N ASP A 376 10.60 -20.06 -1.97
CA ASP A 376 10.91 -21.21 -2.82
C ASP A 376 11.97 -20.91 -3.90
N LEU A 377 12.24 -19.63 -4.19
CA LEU A 377 13.26 -19.25 -5.17
C LEU A 377 14.65 -19.50 -4.55
N PRO A 378 15.55 -20.23 -5.23
CA PRO A 378 16.80 -20.72 -4.64
C PRO A 378 17.75 -19.59 -4.18
N TYR A 379 17.71 -18.45 -4.86
CA TYR A 379 18.52 -17.27 -4.56
C TYR A 379 17.88 -16.36 -3.49
N TRP A 380 16.60 -16.53 -3.15
CA TRP A 380 15.87 -15.58 -2.30
C TRP A 380 16.48 -15.42 -0.91
N LYS A 381 16.86 -16.53 -0.29
CA LYS A 381 17.53 -16.57 1.02
C LYS A 381 18.90 -15.89 1.06
N ILE A 382 19.50 -15.64 -0.10
CA ILE A 382 20.82 -14.99 -0.24
C ILE A 382 20.64 -13.46 -0.26
N LEU A 383 19.46 -12.97 -0.65
CA LEU A 383 19.16 -11.55 -0.74
C LEU A 383 19.18 -10.92 0.67
N ARG A 384 19.97 -9.86 0.83
CA ARG A 384 20.06 -9.13 2.11
C ARG A 384 18.79 -8.35 2.42
N VAL A 385 18.08 -7.90 1.40
CA VAL A 385 16.85 -7.10 1.50
C VAL A 385 15.86 -7.59 0.42
N PRO A 386 15.20 -8.74 0.63
CA PRO A 386 14.27 -9.32 -0.34
C PRO A 386 12.98 -8.50 -0.52
N HIS A 387 12.62 -7.73 0.51
CA HIS A 387 11.51 -6.81 0.50
C HIS A 387 12.00 -5.45 1.00
N SER A 388 11.63 -4.40 0.29
CA SER A 388 11.96 -3.02 0.55
C SER A 388 10.70 -2.21 0.82
N LEU A 389 10.83 -1.18 1.64
CA LEU A 389 9.76 -0.24 1.91
C LEU A 389 9.77 0.88 0.88
N ASP A 390 8.58 1.27 0.43
CA ASP A 390 8.38 2.42 -0.44
C ASP A 390 8.59 3.70 0.37
N VAL A 391 9.79 4.27 0.18
CA VAL A 391 10.22 5.48 0.87
C VAL A 391 9.35 6.67 0.45
N MET A 392 8.85 6.73 -0.78
CA MET A 392 8.06 7.87 -1.25
C MET A 392 6.74 7.96 -0.49
N HIS A 393 6.01 6.84 -0.39
CA HIS A 393 4.76 6.78 0.37
C HIS A 393 4.98 7.03 1.86
N ILE A 394 6.01 6.41 2.46
CA ILE A 394 6.35 6.63 3.87
C ILE A 394 6.71 8.10 4.12
N THR A 395 7.54 8.69 3.26
CA THR A 395 7.98 10.08 3.41
C THR A 395 6.79 11.03 3.33
N LYS A 396 5.87 10.82 2.37
CA LYS A 396 4.64 11.62 2.28
C LYS A 396 3.86 11.57 3.59
N ASN A 397 3.55 10.37 4.10
CA ASN A 397 2.75 10.19 5.31
C ASN A 397 3.40 10.79 6.57
N VAL A 398 4.72 10.63 6.71
CA VAL A 398 5.50 11.20 7.82
C VAL A 398 5.54 12.73 7.73
N CYS A 399 5.82 13.28 6.54
CA CYS A 399 5.86 14.72 6.32
C CYS A 399 4.50 15.37 6.58
N GLU A 400 3.40 14.77 6.10
CA GLU A 400 2.04 15.26 6.36
C GLU A 400 1.71 15.25 7.87
N SER A 401 2.08 14.18 8.58
CA SER A 401 1.88 14.09 10.03
C SER A 401 2.71 15.13 10.79
N LEU A 402 3.96 15.34 10.38
CA LEU A 402 4.85 16.33 10.97
C LEU A 402 4.35 17.75 10.73
N LEU A 403 4.01 18.09 9.48
CA LEU A 403 3.48 19.40 9.13
C LEU A 403 2.13 19.67 9.80
N GLY A 404 1.25 18.67 9.85
CA GLY A 404 -0.02 18.79 10.55
C GLY A 404 0.15 19.10 12.03
N THR A 405 1.17 18.51 12.67
CA THR A 405 1.50 18.76 14.07
C THR A 405 2.19 20.11 14.28
N LEU A 406 3.22 20.42 13.51
CA LEU A 406 4.00 21.67 13.64
C LEU A 406 3.19 22.92 13.32
N LEU A 407 2.27 22.84 12.35
CA LEU A 407 1.40 23.95 11.95
C LEU A 407 0.07 23.96 12.71
N ASN A 408 -0.09 23.06 13.70
CA ASN A 408 -1.31 22.89 14.49
C ASN A 408 -2.58 22.85 13.63
N MET A 409 -2.53 22.08 12.53
CA MET A 409 -3.66 21.97 11.61
C MET A 409 -4.79 21.20 12.31
N PRO A 410 -6.01 21.75 12.39
CA PRO A 410 -7.16 21.04 12.94
C PRO A 410 -7.33 19.68 12.25
N GLU A 411 -7.69 18.64 13.03
CA GLU A 411 -7.89 17.25 12.59
C GLU A 411 -6.65 16.50 12.08
N LYS A 412 -5.56 17.19 11.74
CA LYS A 412 -4.30 16.59 11.26
C LYS A 412 -3.19 16.56 12.30
N THR A 413 -3.23 17.46 13.28
CA THR A 413 -2.25 17.51 14.37
C THR A 413 -2.22 16.20 15.16
N LYS A 414 -1.02 15.73 15.50
CA LYS A 414 -0.80 14.59 16.41
C LYS A 414 -0.58 15.04 17.86
N ASP A 415 -0.51 16.34 18.13
CA ASP A 415 -0.53 16.90 19.48
C ASP A 415 -1.99 17.09 19.91
N GLY A 416 -2.49 16.13 20.68
CA GLY A 416 -3.83 16.16 21.26
C GLY A 416 -3.83 15.74 22.73
N PRO A 417 -4.95 15.88 23.45
CA PRO A 417 -5.02 15.63 24.89
C PRO A 417 -4.45 14.25 25.31
N LYS A 418 -4.82 13.18 24.58
CA LYS A 418 -4.30 11.83 24.81
C LYS A 418 -2.78 11.74 24.64
N ALA A 419 -2.22 12.40 23.62
CA ALA A 419 -0.78 12.43 23.40
C ALA A 419 -0.03 13.14 24.55
N ARG A 420 -0.64 14.19 25.13
CA ARG A 420 -0.06 14.89 26.29
C ARG A 420 -0.11 14.07 27.57
N TYR A 421 -1.20 13.32 27.77
CA TYR A 421 -1.26 12.31 28.84
C TYR A 421 -0.26 11.18 28.63
N ASP A 422 -0.05 10.74 27.38
CA ASP A 422 0.98 9.75 27.07
C ASP A 422 2.38 10.27 27.42
N LEU A 423 2.71 11.53 27.11
CA LEU A 423 3.98 12.15 27.52
C LEU A 423 4.13 12.19 29.04
N GLN A 424 3.04 12.49 29.76
CA GLN A 424 3.00 12.49 31.22
C GLN A 424 3.22 11.10 31.81
N SER A 425 2.54 10.06 31.30
CA SER A 425 2.69 8.69 31.79
C SER A 425 4.07 8.11 31.51
N ILE A 426 4.70 8.50 30.40
CA ILE A 426 6.07 8.13 30.06
C ILE A 426 7.09 8.94 30.90
N GLY A 427 6.71 10.08 31.47
CA GLY A 427 7.57 10.94 32.27
C GLY A 427 8.56 11.76 31.44
N ILE A 428 8.16 12.19 30.23
CA ILE A 428 9.02 12.95 29.31
C ILE A 428 8.35 14.24 28.88
N ARG A 429 9.13 15.29 28.57
CA ARG A 429 8.62 16.59 28.07
C ARG A 429 7.57 17.20 29.01
N GLU A 430 7.96 17.44 30.26
CA GLU A 430 7.08 18.03 31.30
C GLU A 430 6.39 19.31 30.84
N GLU A 431 7.08 20.12 30.03
CA GLU A 431 6.55 21.34 29.44
C GLU A 431 5.37 21.13 28.48
N LEU A 432 5.16 19.90 28.00
CA LEU A 432 4.07 19.52 27.08
C LEU A 432 2.94 18.75 27.78
N HIS A 433 3.07 18.42 29.07
CA HIS A 433 2.03 17.68 29.80
C HIS A 433 0.72 18.47 29.80
N ALA A 434 -0.40 17.76 29.96
CA ALA A 434 -1.70 18.41 30.08
C ALA A 434 -1.65 19.37 31.29
N GLY A 435 -1.88 20.66 31.05
CA GLY A 435 -1.74 21.71 32.06
C GLY A 435 -2.68 21.47 33.25
N ARG A 436 -2.15 21.68 34.46
CA ARG A 436 -2.97 22.01 35.64
C ARG A 436 -3.88 23.19 35.27
N PRO A 437 -5.15 23.21 35.74
CA PRO A 437 -5.99 24.38 35.53
C PRO A 437 -5.29 25.62 36.09
N ASN A 438 -5.17 26.67 35.26
CA ASN A 438 -4.73 27.98 35.72
C ASN A 438 -5.83 28.52 36.64
N ASN A 439 -5.53 28.64 37.93
CA ASN A 439 -6.35 29.34 38.91
C ASN A 439 -5.99 30.84 38.89
N ASP A 440 -6.07 31.49 37.73
CA ASP A 440 -5.73 32.92 37.58
C ASP A 440 -6.94 33.76 37.13
N ASP A 441 -8.15 33.37 37.51
CA ASP A 441 -9.33 34.24 37.45
C ASP A 441 -9.82 34.49 38.89
N ASP A 442 -9.00 35.25 39.64
CA ASP A 442 -9.46 35.99 40.82
C ASP A 442 -10.16 37.28 40.35
N ASP A 443 -11.35 37.49 40.91
CA ASP A 443 -12.04 38.75 41.21
C ASP A 443 -12.53 39.67 40.06
N ASP A 444 -13.86 39.75 39.90
CA ASP A 444 -14.66 40.96 40.22
C ASP A 444 -16.17 40.74 39.89
N ASP A 445 -16.99 40.67 40.94
CA ASP A 445 -18.37 41.15 41.20
C ASP A 445 -19.33 41.43 40.00
N ASP A 446 -20.63 41.06 40.02
CA ASP A 446 -21.66 41.49 40.98
C ASP A 446 -22.91 40.56 40.95
N ASP A 447 -23.57 40.52 42.11
CA ASP A 447 -24.85 39.86 42.43
C ASP A 447 -26.06 40.32 41.60
N ASP A 448 -27.00 39.40 41.34
CA ASP A 448 -28.43 39.62 41.63
C ASP A 448 -29.22 38.29 41.52
N GLU A 449 -29.75 37.83 42.65
CA GLU A 449 -30.72 36.74 42.77
C GLU A 449 -32.12 37.16 42.29
N ALA A 450 -32.82 36.29 41.56
CA ALA A 450 -34.28 36.13 41.69
C ALA A 450 -34.76 34.78 41.14
N GLU A 451 -35.51 34.07 41.98
CA GLU A 451 -36.14 32.77 41.76
C GLU A 451 -37.23 32.77 40.66
N ASP A 452 -37.43 31.59 40.07
CA ASP A 452 -38.70 30.84 40.05
C ASP A 452 -39.22 30.36 38.66
N THR A 453 -39.73 29.13 38.71
CA THR A 453 -40.69 28.43 37.84
C THR A 453 -40.27 27.74 36.53
N GLN A 454 -40.37 26.42 36.63
CA GLN A 454 -40.71 25.40 35.63
C GLN A 454 -41.37 25.88 34.31
N SER A 455 -40.76 25.52 33.17
CA SER A 455 -41.32 24.57 32.19
C SER A 455 -40.68 24.65 30.79
N ARG A 456 -40.22 23.48 30.32
CA ARG A 456 -40.17 23.02 28.91
C ARG A 456 -39.78 24.04 27.82
N ARG A 457 -38.59 23.85 27.23
CA ARG A 457 -38.42 23.71 25.76
C ARG A 457 -37.04 23.17 25.37
N LYS A 458 -37.05 22.40 24.28
CA LYS A 458 -35.97 21.68 23.61
C LYS A 458 -34.66 22.46 23.46
N GLY A 459 -33.54 21.76 23.65
CA GLY A 459 -32.23 22.13 23.12
C GLY A 459 -31.19 21.11 23.53
N LYS A 460 -30.78 20.21 22.61
CA LYS A 460 -29.58 19.39 22.78
C LYS A 460 -28.40 20.35 22.82
N ASN A 461 -27.90 20.67 24.02
CA ASN A 461 -26.67 21.46 24.15
C ASN A 461 -25.52 20.65 23.57
N ALA A 462 -25.04 21.11 22.42
CA ALA A 462 -23.74 20.74 21.88
C ALA A 462 -22.71 20.92 22.99
N LYS A 463 -21.97 19.85 23.32
CA LYS A 463 -20.75 19.98 24.10
C LYS A 463 -19.85 20.96 23.33
N LYS A 464 -19.67 22.15 23.88
CA LYS A 464 -18.74 23.16 23.37
C LYS A 464 -17.37 22.50 23.41
N ILE A 465 -16.87 22.10 22.24
CA ILE A 465 -15.49 21.65 22.10
C ILE A 465 -14.66 22.89 22.40
N GLU A 466 -14.09 22.96 23.61
CA GLU A 466 -13.05 23.93 23.91
C GLU A 466 -11.88 23.64 22.97
N TYR A 467 -11.68 24.56 22.03
CA TYR A 467 -10.48 24.57 21.21
C TYR A 467 -9.30 24.84 22.12
N TYR A 468 -8.60 23.78 22.49
CA TYR A 468 -7.32 23.86 23.14
C TYR A 468 -6.35 24.67 22.26
N CYS A 469 -5.88 25.81 22.76
CA CYS A 469 -4.87 26.64 22.13
C CYS A 469 -3.53 26.37 22.83
N PRO A 470 -2.53 25.75 22.18
CA PRO A 470 -1.23 25.54 22.80
C PRO A 470 -0.50 26.87 23.04
N PRO A 471 0.31 26.99 24.10
CA PRO A 471 1.11 28.18 24.34
C PRO A 471 2.10 28.41 23.18
N ARG A 472 2.30 29.69 22.81
CA ARG A 472 3.24 30.09 21.77
C ARG A 472 4.63 29.53 22.09
N ALA A 473 5.17 28.71 21.18
CA ALA A 473 6.57 28.35 21.21
C ALA A 473 7.41 29.64 21.15
N SER A 474 8.19 29.88 22.19
CA SER A 474 9.24 30.90 22.16
C SER A 474 10.35 30.32 21.29
N LEU A 475 10.56 30.89 20.10
CA LEU A 475 11.69 30.57 19.21
C LEU A 475 13.02 31.01 19.82
#